data_AF-A0A662P6W2-F1
#
_entry.id   AF-A0A662P6W2-F1
#
_cell.length_a   1.000
_cell.length_b   1.000
_cell.length_c   1.000
_cell.angle_alpha   90.00
_cell.angle_beta   90.00
_cell.angle_gamma   90.00
#
_symmetry.space_group_name_H-M   'P 1'
#
loop_
_entity.id
_entity.type
_entity.pdbx_description
1 polymer ?
#
loop_
_entity_poly.entity_id
_entity_poly.type
_entity_poly.pdbx_seq_one_letter_code
_entity_poly.pdbx_strand_id
1 'polypeptide(L)'
;MSYQMSVEHFMLRELREGPIAVKSTLEKTDELIKTLVDEIREKEIEKGFIIGSGTSFHAGLILNYLLSKYTSLHFTAVPASEFELWTPTIRRENAIIAFSQSGESSDIVKAIDKARDSGAFIVGITNTPGSTLTKLANISIITRAGEEKAVAATKTHDVQIAISYLLTFRLAERNDLIRELYKIPEKMDRVLGEEENIKKLASKHRRAEHMFILGRGANYSVSLEAALKLKETSMVHAEGFALREFLHGPIQLVNETTP
;
A
#
# COMPACT_ATOMS: atom_id res chain seq x y z
N MET A 1 9.08 33.89 -21.62
CA MET A 1 10.14 32.87 -21.61
C MET A 1 10.20 32.29 -20.21
N SER A 2 10.07 30.96 -20.10
CA SER A 2 10.39 30.08 -18.94
C SER A 2 9.56 30.10 -17.64
N TYR A 3 8.25 29.84 -17.68
CA TYR A 3 7.58 29.25 -16.49
C TYR A 3 6.44 28.25 -16.80
N GLN A 4 6.29 27.79 -18.03
CA GLN A 4 5.15 26.94 -18.44
C GLN A 4 5.54 25.77 -19.35
N MET A 5 6.64 25.06 -19.03
CA MET A 5 7.03 23.81 -19.72
C MET A 5 7.71 22.74 -18.82
N SER A 6 7.43 22.63 -17.51
CA SER A 6 8.22 21.70 -16.65
C SER A 6 7.48 20.91 -15.56
N VAL A 7 6.15 20.73 -15.66
CA VAL A 7 5.35 19.87 -14.75
C VAL A 7 4.41 18.96 -15.54
N GLU A 8 4.67 18.70 -16.82
CA GLU A 8 4.16 17.48 -17.45
C GLU A 8 4.92 16.29 -16.86
N HIS A 9 4.25 15.32 -16.25
CA HIS A 9 3.90 15.35 -14.83
C HIS A 9 4.79 14.31 -14.14
N PHE A 10 5.52 14.67 -13.06
CA PHE A 10 6.29 13.67 -12.29
C PHE A 10 5.42 12.46 -11.94
N MET A 11 4.16 12.72 -11.54
CA MET A 11 3.19 11.67 -11.23
C MET A 11 2.86 10.77 -12.42
N LEU A 12 2.63 11.32 -13.63
CA LEU A 12 2.32 10.50 -14.81
C LEU A 12 3.53 9.67 -15.24
N ARG A 13 4.73 10.26 -15.19
CA ARG A 13 5.97 9.54 -15.48
C ARG A 13 6.17 8.41 -14.48
N GLU A 14 6.04 8.69 -13.19
CA GLU A 14 6.22 7.74 -12.10
C GLU A 14 5.16 6.63 -12.11
N LEU A 15 3.91 6.94 -12.49
CA LEU A 15 2.87 5.96 -12.75
C LEU A 15 3.25 5.01 -13.90
N ARG A 16 3.81 5.53 -14.99
CA ARG A 16 4.30 4.72 -16.13
C ARG A 16 5.54 3.89 -15.79
N GLU A 17 6.31 4.28 -14.78
CA GLU A 17 7.45 3.51 -14.26
C GLU A 17 7.01 2.35 -13.35
N GLY A 18 5.75 2.33 -12.90
CA GLY A 18 5.16 1.33 -12.01
C GLY A 18 5.45 -0.14 -12.40
N PRO A 19 5.22 -0.57 -13.66
CA PRO A 19 5.49 -1.94 -14.09
C PRO A 19 6.95 -2.36 -13.87
N ILE A 20 7.90 -1.49 -14.24
CA ILE A 20 9.34 -1.73 -14.08
C ILE A 20 9.71 -1.75 -12.60
N ALA A 21 9.17 -0.82 -11.81
CA ALA A 21 9.37 -0.74 -10.37
C ALA A 21 8.87 -2.02 -9.64
N VAL A 22 7.69 -2.51 -9.99
CA VAL A 22 7.12 -3.75 -9.44
C VAL A 22 7.98 -4.95 -9.81
N LYS A 23 8.34 -5.10 -11.09
CA LYS A 23 9.23 -6.18 -11.54
C LYS A 23 10.55 -6.19 -10.77
N SER A 24 11.23 -5.04 -10.73
CA SER A 24 12.51 -4.88 -10.04
C SER A 24 12.39 -5.18 -8.55
N THR A 25 11.31 -4.75 -7.91
CA THR A 25 11.06 -5.04 -6.50
C THR A 25 10.90 -6.54 -6.28
N LEU A 26 9.99 -7.20 -6.99
CA LEU A 26 9.75 -8.64 -6.86
C LEU A 26 11.02 -9.47 -7.08
N GLU A 27 11.84 -9.13 -8.08
CA GLU A 27 13.08 -9.87 -8.37
C GLU A 27 14.16 -9.63 -7.31
N LYS A 28 14.33 -8.39 -6.84
CA LYS A 28 15.42 -8.03 -5.93
C LYS A 28 15.15 -8.33 -4.46
N THR A 29 13.89 -8.51 -4.06
CA THR A 29 13.53 -8.75 -2.66
C THR A 29 13.13 -10.20 -2.37
N ASP A 30 12.94 -11.07 -3.36
CA ASP A 30 12.39 -12.42 -3.14
C ASP A 30 13.20 -13.26 -2.14
N GLU A 31 14.53 -13.27 -2.25
CA GLU A 31 15.39 -13.99 -1.29
C GLU A 31 15.24 -13.43 0.13
N LEU A 32 15.19 -12.10 0.28
CA LEU A 32 14.98 -11.47 1.58
C LEU A 32 13.57 -11.77 2.14
N ILE A 33 12.56 -11.87 1.28
CA ILE A 33 11.21 -12.29 1.69
C ILE A 33 11.23 -13.75 2.16
N LYS A 34 11.99 -14.65 1.53
CA LYS A 34 12.14 -16.03 2.02
C LYS A 34 12.78 -16.04 3.41
N THR A 35 13.85 -15.27 3.62
CA THR A 35 14.45 -15.10 4.96
C THR A 35 13.44 -14.57 5.98
N LEU A 36 12.61 -13.59 5.60
CA LEU A 36 11.55 -13.10 6.48
C LEU A 36 10.51 -14.18 6.81
N VAL A 37 10.13 -15.02 5.84
CA VAL A 37 9.21 -16.13 6.08
C VAL A 37 9.81 -17.15 7.05
N ASP A 38 11.09 -17.46 6.90
CA ASP A 38 11.80 -18.37 7.81
C ASP A 38 11.83 -17.80 9.23
N GLU A 39 12.17 -16.51 9.39
CA GLU A 39 12.17 -15.83 10.69
C GLU A 39 10.77 -15.76 11.34
N ILE A 40 9.72 -15.55 10.54
CA ILE A 40 8.33 -15.61 11.02
C ILE A 40 8.00 -16.99 11.58
N ARG A 41 8.45 -18.06 10.89
CA ARG A 41 8.22 -19.45 11.30
C ARG A 41 9.03 -19.84 12.53
N GLU A 42 10.33 -19.53 12.54
CA GLU A 42 11.25 -19.86 13.63
C GLU A 42 10.88 -19.14 14.94
N LYS A 43 10.35 -17.92 14.85
CA LYS A 43 9.86 -17.17 16.03
C LYS A 43 8.43 -17.51 16.41
N GLU A 44 7.78 -18.44 15.69
CA GLU A 44 6.38 -18.82 15.92
C GLU A 44 5.44 -17.60 15.96
N ILE A 45 5.66 -16.65 15.05
CA ILE A 45 4.82 -15.44 14.98
C ILE A 45 3.45 -15.82 14.45
N GLU A 46 2.43 -15.66 15.29
CA GLU A 46 1.03 -15.93 14.93
C GLU A 46 0.21 -14.67 14.69
N LYS A 47 0.63 -13.53 15.26
CA LYS A 47 -0.18 -12.31 15.30
C LYS A 47 0.66 -11.04 15.39
N GLY A 48 0.04 -9.93 15.03
CA GLY A 48 0.75 -8.68 15.01
C GLY A 48 -0.06 -7.51 14.48
N PHE A 49 0.65 -6.46 14.11
CA PHE A 49 0.06 -5.25 13.56
C PHE A 49 0.74 -4.85 12.26
N ILE A 50 -0.05 -4.23 11.39
CA ILE A 50 0.44 -3.61 10.16
C ILE A 50 0.21 -2.12 10.31
N ILE A 51 1.25 -1.32 10.13
CA ILE A 51 1.15 0.13 10.30
C ILE A 51 1.62 0.87 9.06
N GLY A 52 1.01 2.02 8.82
CA GLY A 52 1.27 2.89 7.68
C GLY A 52 0.51 4.20 7.84
N SER A 53 0.78 5.16 6.96
CA SER A 53 0.01 6.41 6.86
C SER A 53 -0.40 6.66 5.41
N GLY A 54 -1.61 7.20 5.20
CA GLY A 54 -2.14 7.51 3.87
C GLY A 54 -2.03 6.34 2.88
N THR A 55 -1.42 6.56 1.72
CA THR A 55 -1.21 5.53 0.70
C THR A 55 -0.49 4.28 1.21
N SER A 56 0.46 4.41 2.14
CA SER A 56 1.13 3.25 2.74
C SER A 56 0.23 2.47 3.70
N PHE A 57 -0.72 3.14 4.38
CA PHE A 57 -1.74 2.45 5.16
C PHE A 57 -2.67 1.62 4.27
N HIS A 58 -3.06 2.14 3.10
CA HIS A 58 -3.86 1.39 2.14
C HIS A 58 -3.14 0.12 1.63
N ALA A 59 -1.83 0.17 1.40
CA ALA A 59 -1.05 -1.05 1.13
C ALA A 59 -1.10 -2.03 2.32
N GLY A 60 -1.02 -1.52 3.56
CA GLY A 60 -1.17 -2.32 4.77
C GLY A 60 -2.54 -3.00 4.91
N LEU A 61 -3.63 -2.34 4.52
CA LEU A 61 -4.97 -2.96 4.45
C LEU A 61 -5.04 -4.12 3.46
N ILE A 62 -4.31 -4.02 2.34
CA ILE A 62 -4.22 -5.13 1.37
C ILE A 62 -3.48 -6.30 2.00
N LEU A 63 -2.32 -6.07 2.63
CA LEU A 63 -1.60 -7.13 3.35
C LEU A 63 -2.48 -7.78 4.42
N ASN A 64 -3.23 -6.97 5.19
CA ASN A 64 -4.14 -7.47 6.20
C ASN A 64 -5.15 -8.47 5.63
N TYR A 65 -5.88 -8.08 4.58
CA TYR A 65 -6.82 -8.97 3.90
C TYR A 65 -6.14 -10.22 3.34
N LEU A 66 -4.95 -10.08 2.76
CA LEU A 66 -4.23 -11.20 2.16
C LEU A 66 -3.80 -12.23 3.20
N LEU A 67 -3.23 -11.79 4.32
CA LEU A 67 -2.85 -12.69 5.42
C LEU A 67 -4.08 -13.44 5.95
N SER A 68 -5.18 -12.74 6.26
CA SER A 68 -6.40 -13.39 6.73
C SER A 68 -7.00 -14.37 5.72
N LYS A 69 -6.79 -14.16 4.41
CA LYS A 69 -7.34 -15.03 3.36
C LYS A 69 -6.49 -16.28 3.10
N TYR A 70 -5.16 -16.16 3.18
CA TYR A 70 -4.24 -17.20 2.70
C TYR A 70 -3.43 -17.86 3.79
N THR A 71 -3.41 -17.32 5.01
CA THR A 71 -2.66 -17.86 6.13
C THR A 71 -3.52 -17.92 7.40
N SER A 72 -2.98 -18.49 8.48
CA SER A 72 -3.57 -18.47 9.82
C SER A 72 -3.08 -17.28 10.66
N LEU A 73 -2.35 -16.33 10.07
CA LEU A 73 -1.77 -15.19 10.79
C LEU A 73 -2.80 -14.12 11.08
N HIS A 74 -2.84 -13.66 12.32
CA HIS A 74 -3.80 -12.66 12.81
C HIS A 74 -3.14 -11.30 12.93
N PHE A 75 -3.09 -10.57 11.82
CA PHE A 75 -2.61 -9.19 11.82
C PHE A 75 -3.77 -8.21 11.84
N THR A 76 -3.58 -7.05 12.45
CA THR A 76 -4.53 -5.94 12.41
C THR A 76 -3.85 -4.71 11.81
N ALA A 77 -4.41 -4.16 10.74
CA ALA A 77 -3.92 -2.91 10.17
C ALA A 77 -4.43 -1.71 10.98
N VAL A 78 -3.51 -0.83 11.38
CA VAL A 78 -3.82 0.37 12.17
C VAL A 78 -3.07 1.57 11.56
N PRO A 79 -3.72 2.74 11.38
CA PRO A 79 -2.99 3.95 11.01
C PRO A 79 -1.88 4.24 12.02
N ALA A 80 -0.69 4.63 11.55
CA ALA A 80 0.47 4.79 12.42
C ALA A 80 0.24 5.83 13.55
N SER A 81 -0.51 6.90 13.26
CA SER A 81 -0.90 7.93 14.22
C SER A 81 -1.77 7.40 15.37
N GLU A 82 -2.57 6.36 15.10
CA GLU A 82 -3.51 5.75 16.04
C GLU A 82 -2.92 4.53 16.75
N PHE A 83 -1.77 4.05 16.30
CA PHE A 83 -1.18 2.80 16.76
C PHE A 83 -1.04 2.75 18.28
N GLU A 84 -0.56 3.84 18.88
CA GLU A 84 -0.36 3.91 20.33
C GLU A 84 -1.65 3.72 21.13
N LEU A 85 -2.75 4.30 20.64
CA LEU A 85 -4.06 4.29 21.28
C LEU A 85 -4.76 2.94 21.11
N TRP A 86 -4.58 2.31 19.95
CA TRP A 86 -5.22 1.03 19.61
C TRP A 86 -4.46 -0.18 20.15
N THR A 87 -3.20 -0.01 20.53
CA THR A 87 -2.32 -1.10 20.97
C THR A 87 -1.75 -0.86 22.37
N PRO A 88 -2.61 -0.84 23.41
CA PRO A 88 -2.15 -0.58 24.78
C PRO A 88 -1.22 -1.69 25.32
N THR A 89 -1.16 -2.86 24.68
CA THR A 89 -0.28 -3.96 25.11
C THR A 89 0.33 -4.68 23.91
N ILE A 90 1.46 -4.15 23.43
CA ILE A 90 2.35 -4.87 22.51
C ILE A 90 3.18 -5.84 23.34
N ARG A 91 3.33 -7.07 22.86
CA ARG A 91 4.16 -8.10 23.51
C ARG A 91 5.26 -8.59 22.57
N ARG A 92 6.26 -9.25 23.15
CA ARG A 92 7.42 -9.79 22.44
C ARG A 92 7.04 -10.78 21.34
N GLU A 93 5.93 -11.51 21.51
CA GLU A 93 5.44 -12.48 20.53
C GLU A 93 4.71 -11.83 19.35
N ASN A 94 4.51 -10.51 19.38
CA ASN A 94 3.91 -9.79 18.27
C ASN A 94 4.97 -9.43 17.22
N ALA A 95 4.53 -9.41 15.96
CA ALA A 95 5.28 -8.78 14.90
C ALA A 95 4.63 -7.47 14.44
N ILE A 96 5.44 -6.50 14.06
CA ILE A 96 5.01 -5.23 13.48
C ILE A 96 5.53 -5.14 12.06
N ILE A 97 4.64 -4.96 11.08
CA ILE A 97 5.01 -4.71 9.69
C ILE A 97 4.69 -3.25 9.37
N ALA A 98 5.72 -2.44 9.17
CA ALA A 98 5.58 -1.01 8.90
C ALA A 98 5.80 -0.69 7.42
N PHE A 99 4.83 -0.04 6.79
CA PHE A 99 4.94 0.53 5.46
C PHE A 99 5.21 2.03 5.54
N SER A 100 6.29 2.48 4.89
CA SER A 100 6.59 3.91 4.78
C SER A 100 7.47 4.18 3.57
N GLN A 101 7.03 5.05 2.65
CA GLN A 101 7.86 5.42 1.49
C GLN A 101 9.21 6.00 1.93
N SER A 102 9.19 6.97 2.85
CA SER A 102 10.40 7.68 3.29
C SER A 102 11.16 6.95 4.40
N GLY A 103 10.46 6.16 5.22
CA GLY A 103 11.02 5.57 6.43
C GLY A 103 11.28 6.57 7.56
N GLU A 104 10.82 7.82 7.41
CA GLU A 104 11.10 8.95 8.32
C GLU A 104 9.83 9.61 8.90
N SER A 105 8.63 9.12 8.55
CA SER A 105 7.39 9.66 9.10
C SER A 105 7.40 9.56 10.63
N SER A 106 7.14 10.68 11.31
CA SER A 106 7.19 10.76 12.78
C SER A 106 6.28 9.74 13.47
N ASP A 107 5.10 9.50 12.91
CA ASP A 107 4.14 8.56 13.49
C ASP A 107 4.63 7.12 13.35
N ILE A 108 5.25 6.78 12.22
CA ILE A 108 5.89 5.48 12.01
C ILE A 108 7.07 5.30 12.98
N VAL A 109 7.95 6.29 13.10
CA VAL A 109 9.11 6.21 13.97
C VAL A 109 8.68 6.02 15.43
N LYS A 110 7.70 6.81 15.91
CA LYS A 110 7.16 6.66 17.27
C LYS A 110 6.53 5.30 17.51
N ALA A 111 5.71 4.82 16.56
CA ALA A 111 5.06 3.52 16.66
C ALA A 111 6.08 2.36 16.75
N ILE A 112 7.12 2.42 15.93
CA ILE A 112 8.18 1.40 15.89
C ILE A 112 9.07 1.45 17.12
N ASP A 113 9.38 2.63 17.63
CA ASP A 113 10.18 2.79 18.85
C ASP A 113 9.48 2.13 20.06
N LYS A 114 8.17 2.38 20.23
CA LYS A 114 7.35 1.73 21.26
C LYS A 114 7.28 0.20 21.09
N ALA A 115 7.14 -0.27 19.86
CA ALA A 115 7.13 -1.71 19.58
C ALA A 115 8.47 -2.37 19.92
N ARG A 116 9.58 -1.67 19.65
CA ARG A 116 10.94 -2.12 19.95
C ARG A 116 11.17 -2.23 21.45
N ASP A 117 10.70 -1.26 22.23
CA ASP A 117 10.76 -1.30 23.69
C ASP A 117 10.00 -2.50 24.28
N SER A 118 8.97 -2.97 23.57
CA SER A 118 8.21 -4.17 23.93
C SER A 118 8.86 -5.48 23.47
N GLY A 119 9.98 -5.41 22.75
CA GLY A 119 10.70 -6.56 22.20
C GLY A 119 10.01 -7.23 21.00
N ALA A 120 9.03 -6.57 20.37
CA ALA A 120 8.32 -7.12 19.23
C ALA A 120 9.24 -7.27 18.01
N PHE A 121 8.94 -8.25 17.15
CA PHE A 121 9.68 -8.44 15.90
C PHE A 121 9.23 -7.42 14.84
N ILE A 122 10.14 -6.60 14.35
CA ILE A 122 9.81 -5.47 13.49
C ILE A 122 10.32 -5.71 12.06
N VAL A 123 9.42 -5.55 11.10
CA VAL A 123 9.68 -5.56 9.67
C VAL A 123 9.40 -4.17 9.10
N GLY A 124 10.41 -3.54 8.50
CA GLY A 124 10.28 -2.26 7.81
C GLY A 124 10.22 -2.45 6.29
N ILE A 125 9.16 -1.97 5.65
CA ILE A 125 9.01 -1.95 4.18
C ILE A 125 9.08 -0.49 3.73
N THR A 126 10.16 -0.14 3.05
CA THR A 126 10.44 1.26 2.69
C THR A 126 11.21 1.39 1.38
N ASN A 127 11.17 2.58 0.77
CA ASN A 127 11.90 2.88 -0.44
C ASN A 127 13.23 3.60 -0.19
N THR A 128 13.50 3.99 1.07
CA THR A 128 14.69 4.77 1.45
C THR A 128 15.66 3.93 2.29
N PRO A 129 16.77 3.43 1.69
CA PRO A 129 17.84 2.77 2.43
C PRO A 129 18.44 3.71 3.50
N GLY A 130 18.77 3.17 4.67
CA GLY A 130 19.42 3.93 5.74
C GLY A 130 18.51 4.90 6.49
N SER A 131 17.22 4.88 6.21
CA SER A 131 16.22 5.64 6.96
C SER A 131 16.09 5.17 8.41
N THR A 132 15.48 5.99 9.26
CA THR A 132 15.21 5.65 10.67
C THR A 132 14.48 4.32 10.81
N LEU A 133 13.43 4.09 10.01
CA LEU A 133 12.74 2.79 10.00
C LEU A 133 13.69 1.62 9.75
N THR A 134 14.62 1.74 8.79
CA THR A 134 15.55 0.64 8.49
C THR A 134 16.54 0.35 9.60
N LYS A 135 16.89 1.36 10.40
CA LYS A 135 17.79 1.22 11.55
C LYS A 135 17.11 0.58 12.75
N LEU A 136 15.79 0.77 12.88
CA LEU A 136 15.00 0.27 14.01
C LEU A 136 14.42 -1.13 13.75
N ALA A 137 14.21 -1.51 12.49
CA ALA A 137 13.63 -2.79 12.13
C ALA A 137 14.62 -3.96 12.27
N ASN A 138 14.10 -5.15 12.63
CA ASN A 138 14.88 -6.39 12.60
C ASN A 138 15.15 -6.84 11.16
N ILE A 139 14.16 -6.70 10.27
CA ILE A 139 14.29 -6.94 8.83
C ILE A 139 13.80 -5.73 8.07
N SER A 140 14.61 -5.27 7.11
CA SER A 140 14.29 -4.12 6.26
C SER A 140 14.19 -4.52 4.79
N ILE A 141 12.97 -4.48 4.25
CA ILE A 141 12.70 -4.70 2.82
C ILE A 141 12.76 -3.34 2.11
N ILE A 142 13.80 -3.18 1.31
CA ILE A 142 13.99 -1.99 0.49
C ILE A 142 13.34 -2.19 -0.88
N THR A 143 12.24 -1.49 -1.13
CA THR A 143 11.56 -1.52 -2.43
C THR A 143 12.40 -0.86 -3.52
N ARG A 144 12.14 -1.21 -4.78
CA ARG A 144 12.89 -0.73 -5.94
C ARG A 144 12.05 0.19 -6.82
N ALA A 145 11.25 1.08 -6.21
CA ALA A 145 10.48 2.07 -6.95
C ALA A 145 11.35 3.19 -7.55
N GLY A 146 12.57 3.37 -7.05
CA GLY A 146 13.41 4.51 -7.39
C GLY A 146 12.86 5.81 -6.78
N GLU A 147 13.39 6.95 -7.18
CA GLU A 147 12.96 8.25 -6.66
C GLU A 147 11.52 8.56 -7.10
N GLU A 148 10.67 8.96 -6.17
CA GLU A 148 9.31 9.44 -6.44
C GLU A 148 9.22 10.90 -5.99
N LYS A 149 9.04 11.81 -6.95
CA LYS A 149 9.01 13.26 -6.76
C LYS A 149 7.60 13.80 -6.68
N ALA A 150 6.62 13.09 -7.26
CA ALA A 150 5.23 13.47 -7.08
C ALA A 150 4.83 13.41 -5.61
N VAL A 151 4.06 14.40 -5.18
CA VAL A 151 3.48 14.41 -3.82
C VAL A 151 2.49 13.27 -3.67
N ALA A 152 1.64 13.05 -4.68
CA ALA A 152 0.72 11.93 -4.73
C ALA A 152 1.48 10.66 -5.15
N ALA A 153 1.63 9.73 -4.21
CA ALA A 153 2.29 8.45 -4.43
C ALA A 153 1.62 7.61 -5.54
N THR A 154 2.43 6.92 -6.33
CA THR A 154 2.00 6.03 -7.42
C THR A 154 2.76 4.71 -7.36
N LYS A 155 3.92 4.62 -8.03
CA LYS A 155 4.77 3.42 -8.06
C LYS A 155 5.22 2.95 -6.69
N THR A 156 5.35 3.85 -5.69
CA THR A 156 5.68 3.44 -4.32
C THR A 156 4.54 2.67 -3.65
N HIS A 157 3.29 2.93 -4.01
CA HIS A 157 2.14 2.13 -3.60
C HIS A 157 2.16 0.76 -4.28
N ASP A 158 2.38 0.73 -5.59
CA ASP A 158 2.38 -0.51 -6.39
C ASP A 158 3.41 -1.52 -5.87
N VAL A 159 4.62 -1.07 -5.55
CA VAL A 159 5.67 -1.95 -5.01
C VAL A 159 5.35 -2.44 -3.59
N GLN A 160 4.67 -1.63 -2.77
CA GLN A 160 4.23 -2.05 -1.43
C GLN A 160 3.13 -3.11 -1.53
N ILE A 161 2.20 -2.98 -2.48
CA ILE A 161 1.23 -4.02 -2.81
C ILE A 161 1.93 -5.29 -3.29
N ALA A 162 2.91 -5.17 -4.19
CA ALA A 162 3.66 -6.31 -4.72
C ALA A 162 4.37 -7.10 -3.62
N ILE A 163 5.02 -6.41 -2.68
CA ILE A 163 5.62 -7.03 -1.49
C ILE A 163 4.56 -7.72 -0.63
N SER A 164 3.39 -7.11 -0.44
CA SER A 164 2.30 -7.70 0.35
C SER A 164 1.82 -9.03 -0.21
N TYR A 165 1.66 -9.11 -1.53
CA TYR A 165 1.33 -10.35 -2.23
C TYR A 165 2.46 -11.38 -2.17
N LEU A 166 3.71 -10.96 -2.44
CA LEU A 166 4.84 -11.88 -2.44
C LEU A 166 5.05 -12.50 -1.05
N LEU A 167 5.05 -11.69 0.01
CA LEU A 167 5.16 -12.15 1.39
C LEU A 167 4.04 -13.15 1.72
N THR A 168 2.79 -12.79 1.43
CA THR A 168 1.64 -13.66 1.75
C THR A 168 1.72 -14.98 1.00
N PHE A 169 2.04 -14.97 -0.29
CA PHE A 169 2.09 -16.19 -1.08
C PHE A 169 3.29 -17.07 -0.73
N ARG A 170 4.41 -16.48 -0.29
CA ARG A 170 5.54 -17.22 0.26
C ARG A 170 5.17 -17.88 1.59
N LEU A 171 4.51 -17.16 2.50
CA LEU A 171 3.98 -17.72 3.76
C LEU A 171 3.02 -18.89 3.52
N ALA A 172 2.12 -18.75 2.54
CA ALA A 172 1.11 -19.75 2.18
C ALA A 172 1.62 -20.83 1.21
N GLU A 173 2.89 -20.80 0.84
CA GLU A 173 3.54 -21.75 -0.09
C GLU A 173 2.84 -21.86 -1.47
N ARG A 174 2.21 -20.77 -1.92
CA ARG A 174 1.44 -20.69 -3.17
C ARG A 174 2.33 -20.37 -4.37
N ASN A 175 3.22 -21.30 -4.72
CA ASN A 175 4.13 -21.16 -5.86
C ASN A 175 3.40 -20.94 -7.20
N ASP A 176 2.17 -21.43 -7.34
CA ASP A 176 1.29 -21.15 -8.48
C ASP A 176 0.93 -19.66 -8.58
N LEU A 177 0.54 -19.06 -7.46
CA LEU A 177 0.18 -17.63 -7.40
C LEU A 177 1.40 -16.73 -7.50
N ILE A 178 2.55 -17.16 -6.98
CA ILE A 178 3.82 -16.44 -7.15
C ILE A 178 4.16 -16.34 -8.65
N ARG A 179 4.04 -17.43 -9.41
CA ARG A 179 4.26 -17.39 -10.87
C ARG A 179 3.31 -16.42 -11.59
N GLU A 180 2.06 -16.30 -11.14
CA GLU A 180 1.12 -15.31 -11.67
C GLU A 180 1.45 -13.88 -11.23
N LEU A 181 1.99 -13.69 -10.02
CA LEU A 181 2.44 -12.40 -9.51
C LEU A 181 3.56 -11.81 -10.36
N TYR A 182 4.53 -12.63 -10.80
CA TYR A 182 5.61 -12.19 -11.68
C TYR A 182 5.14 -11.77 -13.09
N LYS A 183 3.90 -12.11 -13.48
CA LYS A 183 3.27 -11.64 -14.74
C LYS A 183 2.47 -10.35 -14.58
N ILE A 184 2.31 -9.82 -13.35
CA ILE A 184 1.55 -8.59 -13.10
C ILE A 184 2.14 -7.37 -13.82
N PRO A 185 3.47 -7.15 -13.90
CA PRO A 185 4.04 -6.04 -14.66
C PRO A 185 3.50 -5.95 -16.10
N GLU A 186 3.44 -7.08 -16.82
CA GLU A 186 2.90 -7.12 -18.19
C GLU A 186 1.41 -6.76 -18.25
N LYS A 187 0.62 -7.11 -17.21
CA LYS A 187 -0.79 -6.74 -17.12
C LYS A 187 -0.95 -5.26 -16.78
N MET A 188 -0.05 -4.69 -15.97
CA MET A 188 -0.01 -3.25 -15.69
C MET A 188 0.26 -2.46 -16.98
N ASP A 189 1.23 -2.88 -17.80
CA ASP A 189 1.51 -2.24 -19.10
C ASP A 189 0.28 -2.21 -20.01
N ARG A 190 -0.52 -3.28 -20.03
CA ARG A 190 -1.78 -3.32 -20.79
C ARG A 190 -2.79 -2.29 -20.29
N VAL A 191 -2.91 -2.12 -18.97
CA VAL A 191 -3.79 -1.11 -18.37
C VAL A 191 -3.30 0.30 -18.69
N LEU A 192 -1.98 0.53 -18.70
CA LEU A 192 -1.40 1.81 -19.14
C LEU A 192 -1.73 2.12 -20.62
N GLY A 193 -1.87 1.08 -21.45
CA GLY A 193 -2.34 1.21 -22.84
C GLY A 193 -3.75 1.78 -22.99
N GLU A 194 -4.58 1.73 -21.94
CA GLU A 194 -5.95 2.26 -21.91
C GLU A 194 -6.02 3.75 -21.56
N GLU A 195 -4.89 4.45 -21.51
CA GLU A 195 -4.80 5.87 -21.09
C GLU A 195 -5.80 6.78 -21.82
N GLU A 196 -6.00 6.59 -23.13
CA GLU A 196 -6.93 7.40 -23.92
C GLU A 196 -8.40 7.17 -23.52
N ASN A 197 -8.76 5.94 -23.18
CA ASN A 197 -10.10 5.61 -22.68
C ASN A 197 -10.33 6.21 -21.28
N ILE A 198 -9.31 6.18 -20.42
CA ILE A 198 -9.34 6.80 -19.10
C ILE A 198 -9.47 8.33 -19.22
N LYS A 199 -8.75 8.98 -20.16
CA LYS A 199 -8.88 10.43 -20.41
C LYS A 199 -10.28 10.82 -20.87
N LYS A 200 -10.92 10.01 -21.72
CA LYS A 200 -12.32 10.23 -22.13
C LYS A 200 -13.27 10.10 -20.95
N LEU A 201 -13.08 9.09 -20.10
CA LEU A 201 -13.89 8.91 -18.90
C LEU A 201 -13.72 10.09 -17.93
N ALA A 202 -12.47 10.50 -17.65
CA ALA A 202 -12.17 11.65 -16.81
C ALA A 202 -12.81 12.94 -17.37
N SER A 203 -12.76 13.14 -18.69
CA SER A 203 -13.37 14.29 -19.35
C SER A 203 -14.89 14.37 -19.16
N LYS A 204 -15.57 13.21 -19.15
CA LYS A 204 -17.02 13.12 -18.89
C LYS A 204 -17.38 13.56 -17.47
N HIS A 205 -16.51 13.26 -16.49
CA HIS A 205 -16.77 13.49 -15.07
C HIS A 205 -16.00 14.69 -14.49
N ARG A 206 -15.35 15.51 -15.33
CA ARG A 206 -14.52 16.66 -14.90
C ARG A 206 -15.23 17.73 -14.06
N ARG A 207 -16.57 17.73 -14.05
CA ARG A 207 -17.42 18.66 -13.29
C ARG A 207 -18.07 18.03 -12.06
N ALA A 208 -17.76 16.77 -11.77
CA ALA A 208 -18.32 16.11 -10.59
C ALA A 208 -17.68 16.71 -9.33
N GLU A 209 -18.53 17.14 -8.41
CA GLU A 209 -18.11 17.65 -7.10
C GLU A 209 -17.91 16.51 -6.10
N HIS A 210 -18.72 15.45 -6.22
CA HIS A 210 -18.69 14.26 -5.39
C HIS A 210 -18.49 13.02 -6.26
N MET A 211 -17.70 12.05 -5.77
CA MET A 211 -17.54 10.73 -6.42
C MET A 211 -17.46 9.62 -5.37
N PHE A 212 -18.14 8.50 -5.62
CA PHE A 212 -18.05 7.32 -4.76
C PHE A 212 -17.34 6.18 -5.47
N ILE A 213 -16.30 5.62 -4.85
CA ILE A 213 -15.54 4.50 -5.39
C ILE A 213 -15.83 3.28 -4.54
N LEU A 214 -16.29 2.21 -5.16
CA LEU A 214 -16.77 1.02 -4.45
C LEU A 214 -15.83 -0.16 -4.68
N GLY A 215 -15.44 -0.83 -3.60
CA GLY A 215 -14.52 -1.97 -3.64
C GLY A 215 -15.00 -3.16 -2.80
N ARG A 216 -14.54 -4.37 -3.14
CA ARG A 216 -14.83 -5.61 -2.39
C ARG A 216 -13.55 -6.40 -2.15
N GLY A 217 -13.42 -6.99 -0.95
CA GLY A 217 -12.22 -7.74 -0.56
C GLY A 217 -10.99 -6.82 -0.59
N ALA A 218 -9.88 -7.29 -1.18
CA ALA A 218 -8.68 -6.45 -1.38
C ALA A 218 -8.97 -5.13 -2.11
N ASN A 219 -9.95 -5.12 -3.03
CA ASN A 219 -10.29 -3.92 -3.80
C ASN A 219 -11.00 -2.84 -2.96
N TYR A 220 -11.44 -3.14 -1.73
CA TYR A 220 -11.89 -2.09 -0.82
C TYR A 220 -10.74 -1.11 -0.53
N SER A 221 -9.54 -1.62 -0.24
CA SER A 221 -8.39 -0.74 -0.05
C SER A 221 -8.05 0.07 -1.31
N VAL A 222 -8.16 -0.55 -2.49
CA VAL A 222 -7.97 0.14 -3.78
C VAL A 222 -9.00 1.27 -3.96
N SER A 223 -10.25 1.08 -3.50
CA SER A 223 -11.26 2.15 -3.55
C SER A 223 -10.92 3.33 -2.65
N LEU A 224 -10.33 3.08 -1.48
CA LEU A 224 -9.84 4.13 -0.57
C LEU A 224 -8.67 4.89 -1.20
N GLU A 225 -7.74 4.18 -1.84
CA GLU A 225 -6.61 4.81 -2.52
C GLU A 225 -7.05 5.65 -3.72
N ALA A 226 -7.96 5.14 -4.55
CA ALA A 226 -8.50 5.89 -5.68
C ALA A 226 -9.19 7.19 -5.21
N ALA A 227 -9.99 7.11 -4.14
CA ALA A 227 -10.60 8.27 -3.52
C ALA A 227 -9.56 9.26 -2.98
N LEU A 228 -8.49 8.77 -2.36
CA LEU A 228 -7.38 9.61 -1.89
C LEU A 228 -6.70 10.35 -3.06
N LYS A 229 -6.39 9.65 -4.16
CA LYS A 229 -5.77 10.28 -5.35
C LYS A 229 -6.67 11.35 -5.97
N LEU A 230 -7.97 11.10 -6.08
CA LEU A 230 -8.92 12.08 -6.61
C LEU A 230 -8.99 13.34 -5.72
N LYS A 231 -8.99 13.17 -4.40
CA LYS A 231 -8.92 14.29 -3.43
C LYS A 231 -7.63 15.09 -3.58
N GLU A 232 -6.48 14.42 -3.62
CA GLU A 232 -5.17 15.06 -3.67
C GLU A 232 -4.88 15.77 -4.99
N THR A 233 -5.33 15.21 -6.12
CA THR A 233 -4.89 15.67 -7.45
C THR A 233 -5.92 16.50 -8.17
N SER A 234 -7.20 16.31 -7.86
CA SER A 234 -8.32 16.91 -8.59
C SER A 234 -9.26 17.70 -7.68
N MET A 235 -9.04 17.71 -6.37
CA MET A 235 -9.87 18.39 -5.37
C MET A 235 -11.35 18.00 -5.42
N VAL A 236 -11.65 16.81 -5.96
CA VAL A 236 -12.99 16.22 -5.94
C VAL A 236 -13.24 15.63 -4.56
N HIS A 237 -14.44 15.82 -4.01
CA HIS A 237 -14.85 15.11 -2.80
C HIS A 237 -15.12 13.65 -3.15
N ALA A 238 -14.04 12.85 -3.08
CA ALA A 238 -14.11 11.43 -3.35
C ALA A 238 -14.05 10.60 -2.06
N GLU A 239 -14.91 9.60 -1.97
CA GLU A 239 -14.97 8.64 -0.85
C GLU A 239 -14.96 7.20 -1.35
N GLY A 240 -14.12 6.38 -0.71
CA GLY A 240 -14.02 4.95 -0.99
C GLY A 240 -14.87 4.15 0.00
N PHE A 241 -15.68 3.21 -0.48
CA PHE A 241 -16.55 2.39 0.35
C PHE A 241 -16.40 0.90 0.06
N ALA A 242 -16.57 0.09 1.11
CA ALA A 242 -16.87 -1.31 0.93
C ALA A 242 -18.23 -1.42 0.26
N LEU A 243 -18.32 -2.22 -0.81
CA LEU A 243 -19.44 -2.23 -1.76
C LEU A 243 -20.83 -2.32 -1.09
N ARG A 244 -20.98 -3.14 -0.04
CA ARG A 244 -22.26 -3.30 0.65
C ARG A 244 -22.51 -2.25 1.74
N GLU A 245 -21.46 -1.76 2.38
CA GLU A 245 -21.56 -0.67 3.37
C GLU A 245 -22.06 0.62 2.73
N PHE A 246 -21.82 0.81 1.44
CA PHE A 246 -22.39 1.93 0.68
C PHE A 246 -23.92 2.00 0.73
N LEU A 247 -24.60 0.85 0.83
CA LEU A 247 -26.06 0.79 0.92
C LEU A 247 -26.58 1.18 2.31
N HIS A 248 -25.70 1.23 3.32
CA HIS A 248 -26.04 1.49 4.72
C HIS A 248 -25.87 2.97 5.10
N GLY A 249 -26.26 3.88 4.21
CA GLY A 249 -26.25 5.33 4.45
C GLY A 249 -25.70 6.14 3.28
N PRO A 250 -24.46 5.90 2.81
CA PRO A 250 -23.81 6.71 1.77
C PRO A 250 -24.61 6.85 0.48
N ILE A 251 -25.35 5.81 0.08
CA ILE A 251 -26.23 5.83 -1.10
C ILE A 251 -27.24 6.99 -1.09
N GLN A 252 -27.63 7.53 0.08
CA GLN A 252 -28.55 8.66 0.18
C GLN A 252 -27.97 9.97 -0.37
N LEU A 253 -26.65 10.04 -0.55
CA LEU A 253 -25.96 11.21 -1.12
C LEU A 253 -25.90 11.16 -2.66
N VAL A 254 -26.30 10.05 -3.29
CA VAL A 254 -26.25 9.88 -4.74
C VAL A 254 -27.40 10.62 -5.42
N ASN A 255 -27.07 11.42 -6.42
CA ASN A 255 -28.02 12.04 -7.33
C ASN A 255 -27.58 11.92 -8.79
N GLU A 256 -28.33 12.51 -9.72
CA GLU A 256 -28.08 12.41 -11.17
C GLU A 256 -26.69 12.93 -11.61
N THR A 257 -26.05 13.75 -10.78
CA THR A 257 -24.73 14.33 -11.04
C THR A 257 -23.58 13.58 -10.38
N THR A 258 -23.87 12.61 -9.50
CA THR A 258 -22.89 11.83 -8.74
C THR A 258 -22.41 10.63 -9.55
N PRO A 259 -21.11 10.54 -9.91
CA PRO A 259 -20.50 9.35 -10.50
C PRO A 259 -20.24 8.23 -9.48
#